data_AF-A0A2D8AT59-F1
#
_entry.id   AF-A0A2D8AT59-F1
#
_cell.length_a   1.000
_cell.length_b   1.000
_cell.length_c   1.000
_cell.angle_alpha   90.00
_cell.angle_beta   90.00
_cell.angle_gamma   90.00
#
_symmetry.space_group_name_H-M   'P 1'
#
loop_
_entity.id
_entity.type
_entity.pdbx_description
1 polymer ?
#
loop_
_entity_poly.entity_id
_entity_poly.type
_entity_poly.pdbx_seq_one_letter_code
_entity_poly.pdbx_strand_id
1 'polypeptide(L)'
;MKESDEFSVLQKYFKNLGSQFNDSSGILIGPGDDAGLFSTKNKDLIFSTDVSASKVHFPKALAPDLIAYRSCCVAASDIPACGGTLKWLSISLTTPSKELSWLKEFAKGLR
;
A
#
# COMPACT_ATOMS: atom_id res chain seq x y z
N MET A 1 21.50 -10.76 -14.71
CA MET A 1 20.57 -9.90 -13.95
C MET A 1 20.20 -10.68 -12.70
N LYS A 2 20.31 -10.09 -11.51
CA LYS A 2 20.34 -10.77 -10.19
C LYS A 2 19.15 -11.71 -10.00
N GLU A 3 19.37 -12.86 -9.35
CA GLU A 3 18.36 -13.78 -8.78
C GLU A 3 17.50 -13.15 -7.66
N SER A 4 17.29 -11.84 -7.68
CA SER A 4 16.67 -11.10 -6.59
C SER A 4 15.95 -9.84 -7.10
N ASP A 5 15.03 -9.99 -8.06
CA ASP A 5 13.97 -9.00 -8.17
C ASP A 5 12.95 -9.20 -7.03
N GLU A 6 12.26 -8.12 -6.68
CA GLU A 6 11.28 -8.10 -5.58
C GLU A 6 10.22 -9.17 -5.77
N PHE A 7 9.73 -9.33 -7.00
CA PHE A 7 8.71 -10.30 -7.35
C PHE A 7 9.15 -11.74 -7.03
N SER A 8 10.39 -12.09 -7.36
CA SER A 8 10.97 -13.41 -7.09
C SER A 8 11.08 -13.69 -5.59
N VAL A 9 11.41 -12.67 -4.79
CA VAL A 9 11.44 -12.78 -3.31
C VAL A 9 10.03 -12.97 -2.75
N LEU A 10 9.05 -12.19 -3.21
CA LEU A 10 7.65 -12.29 -2.80
C LEU A 10 7.08 -13.67 -3.13
N GLN A 11 7.27 -14.15 -4.36
CA GLN A 11 6.82 -15.48 -4.79
C GLN A 11 7.50 -16.61 -4.00
N LYS A 12 8.80 -16.49 -3.72
CA LYS A 12 9.56 -17.55 -3.04
C LYS A 12 9.27 -17.65 -1.54
N TYR A 13 9.14 -16.51 -0.86
CA TYR A 13 9.10 -16.49 0.61
C TYR A 13 7.73 -16.11 1.19
N PHE A 14 6.89 -15.39 0.44
CA PHE A 14 5.67 -14.77 0.98
C PHE A 14 4.37 -15.33 0.37
N LYS A 15 4.43 -16.05 -0.75
CA LYS A 15 3.26 -16.62 -1.44
C LYS A 15 2.32 -17.44 -0.54
N ASN A 16 2.87 -18.15 0.44
CA ASN A 16 2.09 -19.02 1.34
C ASN A 16 1.71 -18.35 2.67
N LEU A 17 1.99 -17.05 2.83
CA LEU A 17 1.67 -16.34 4.06
C LEU A 17 0.14 -16.34 4.28
N GLY A 18 -0.32 -16.91 5.39
CA GLY A 18 -1.74 -16.97 5.72
C GLY A 18 -2.56 -17.99 4.91
N SER A 19 -1.92 -18.83 4.07
CA SER A 19 -2.63 -19.80 3.22
C SER A 19 -3.50 -20.79 4.00
N GLN A 20 -3.16 -21.05 5.26
CA GLN A 20 -3.97 -21.84 6.19
C GLN A 20 -5.37 -21.28 6.47
N PHE A 21 -5.62 -20.01 6.14
CA PHE A 21 -6.90 -19.34 6.31
C PHE A 21 -7.69 -19.21 5.00
N ASN A 22 -7.12 -19.59 3.84
CA ASN A 22 -7.75 -19.37 2.53
C ASN A 22 -9.13 -20.03 2.42
N ASP A 23 -9.28 -21.24 2.97
CA ASP A 23 -10.53 -22.02 2.86
C ASP A 23 -11.69 -21.45 3.69
N SER A 24 -11.41 -20.57 4.66
CA SER A 24 -12.42 -20.03 5.60
C SER A 24 -12.59 -18.51 5.56
N SER A 25 -11.74 -17.79 4.81
CA SER A 25 -11.67 -16.32 4.83
C SER A 25 -12.30 -15.63 3.62
N GLY A 26 -12.70 -16.40 2.59
CA GLY A 26 -13.26 -15.83 1.37
C GLY A 26 -12.22 -15.13 0.48
N ILE A 27 -10.93 -15.41 0.64
CA ILE A 27 -9.86 -14.88 -0.21
C ILE A 27 -9.98 -15.48 -1.61
N LEU A 28 -10.14 -14.63 -2.62
CA LEU A 28 -10.16 -15.01 -4.05
C LEU A 28 -8.78 -14.87 -4.68
N ILE A 29 -8.04 -13.82 -4.34
CA ILE A 29 -6.65 -13.57 -4.77
C ILE A 29 -5.83 -13.29 -3.51
N GLY A 30 -4.83 -14.16 -3.27
CA GLY A 30 -3.96 -14.12 -2.10
C GLY A 30 -2.62 -13.40 -2.35
N PRO A 31 -1.63 -13.58 -1.46
CA PRO A 31 -0.33 -12.92 -1.54
C PRO A 31 0.45 -13.24 -2.83
N GLY A 32 1.02 -12.22 -3.46
CA GLY A 32 1.88 -12.35 -4.65
C GLY A 32 1.34 -11.71 -5.93
N ASP A 33 0.23 -10.99 -5.84
CA ASP A 33 -0.35 -10.13 -6.88
C ASP A 33 -0.41 -8.67 -6.36
N ASP A 34 -0.72 -7.71 -7.23
CA ASP A 34 -0.70 -6.26 -6.94
C ASP A 34 -1.67 -5.85 -5.82
N ALA A 35 -2.73 -6.63 -5.58
CA ALA A 35 -3.67 -6.43 -4.49
C ALA A 35 -4.36 -7.74 -4.08
N GLY A 36 -4.81 -7.83 -2.83
CA GLY A 36 -5.65 -8.92 -2.36
C GLY A 36 -7.12 -8.72 -2.73
N LEU A 37 -7.82 -9.78 -3.15
CA LEU A 37 -9.25 -9.78 -3.44
C LEU A 37 -9.99 -10.71 -2.47
N PHE A 38 -11.01 -10.17 -1.82
CA PHE A 38 -11.81 -10.87 -0.81
C PHE A 38 -13.27 -10.87 -1.21
N SER A 39 -13.89 -12.04 -1.24
CA SER A 39 -15.31 -12.15 -1.48
C SER A 39 -16.12 -11.75 -0.25
N THR A 40 -17.17 -10.97 -0.46
CA THR A 40 -18.15 -10.64 0.57
C THR A 40 -19.55 -10.87 0.04
N LYS A 41 -20.56 -10.82 0.92
CA LYS A 41 -21.96 -11.08 0.54
C LYS A 41 -22.51 -10.14 -0.53
N ASN A 42 -21.97 -8.91 -0.63
CA ASN A 42 -22.55 -7.88 -1.50
C ASN A 42 -21.63 -7.52 -2.68
N LYS A 43 -20.38 -7.19 -2.39
CA LYS A 43 -19.37 -6.81 -3.39
C LYS A 43 -18.02 -7.29 -2.92
N ASP A 44 -17.22 -7.81 -3.84
CA ASP A 44 -15.86 -8.19 -3.51
C ASP A 44 -15.04 -6.94 -3.14
N LEU A 45 -14.10 -7.11 -2.22
CA LEU A 45 -13.23 -6.07 -1.71
C LEU A 45 -11.82 -6.29 -2.23
N ILE A 46 -11.26 -5.24 -2.83
CA ILE A 46 -9.84 -5.18 -3.19
C ILE A 46 -9.11 -4.41 -2.09
N PHE A 47 -7.99 -4.95 -1.63
CA PHE A 47 -7.14 -4.33 -0.64
C PHE A 47 -5.68 -4.37 -1.08
N SER A 48 -5.05 -3.20 -1.18
CA SER A 48 -3.61 -3.04 -1.37
C SER A 48 -3.01 -2.31 -0.16
N THR A 49 -1.71 -2.46 0.03
CA THR A 49 -0.93 -1.71 1.01
C THR A 49 0.42 -1.37 0.43
N ASP A 50 0.74 -0.08 0.48
CA ASP A 50 1.97 0.47 -0.06
C ASP A 50 2.80 1.17 1.01
N VAL A 51 4.12 1.13 0.86
CA VAL A 51 5.06 1.80 1.77
C VAL A 51 5.91 2.82 1.03
N SER A 52 5.68 4.10 1.34
CA SER A 52 6.51 5.20 0.83
C SER A 52 7.57 5.62 1.85
N ALA A 53 8.81 5.17 1.61
CA ALA A 53 9.98 5.48 2.42
C ALA A 53 10.85 6.64 1.88
N SER A 54 11.28 7.55 2.77
CA SER A 54 12.20 8.64 2.44
C SER A 54 13.56 8.11 1.97
N LYS A 55 14.16 8.80 0.99
CA LYS A 55 15.39 8.44 0.25
C LYS A 55 15.29 7.19 -0.63
N VAL A 56 14.17 6.47 -0.59
CA VAL A 56 13.88 5.36 -1.51
C VAL A 56 12.87 5.81 -2.56
N HIS A 57 11.69 6.26 -2.11
CA HIS A 57 10.56 6.61 -2.97
C HIS A 57 10.44 8.12 -3.24
N PHE A 58 11.06 8.94 -2.39
CA PHE A 58 11.10 10.39 -2.51
C PHE A 58 12.33 10.98 -1.79
N PRO A 59 12.85 12.14 -2.22
CA PRO A 59 14.01 12.76 -1.58
C PRO A 59 13.70 13.27 -0.17
N LYS A 60 14.70 13.28 0.72
CA LYS A 60 14.53 13.74 2.11
C LYS A 60 14.01 15.18 2.23
N ALA A 61 14.36 16.04 1.26
CA ALA A 61 14.00 17.45 1.25
C ALA A 61 12.63 17.74 0.62
N LEU A 62 11.86 16.71 0.22
CA LEU A 62 10.53 16.93 -0.34
C LEU A 62 9.61 17.59 0.68
N ALA A 63 8.79 18.53 0.22
CA ALA A 63 7.83 19.24 1.07
C ALA A 63 6.82 18.25 1.69
N PRO A 64 6.41 18.43 2.96
CA PRO A 64 5.64 17.41 3.68
C PRO A 64 4.27 17.12 3.05
N ASP A 65 3.60 18.15 2.53
CA ASP A 65 2.35 18.04 1.77
C ASP A 65 2.54 17.21 0.49
N LEU A 66 3.65 17.43 -0.24
CA LEU A 66 3.97 16.64 -1.43
C LEU A 66 4.35 15.19 -1.09
N ILE A 67 4.97 14.95 0.08
CA ILE A 67 5.21 13.59 0.57
C ILE A 67 3.87 12.88 0.78
N ALA A 68 2.94 13.51 1.50
CA ALA A 68 1.60 13.00 1.76
C ALA A 68 0.83 12.71 0.46
N TYR A 69 0.74 13.71 -0.42
CA TYR A 69 0.04 13.60 -1.70
C TYR A 69 0.60 12.45 -2.55
N ARG A 70 1.92 12.43 -2.76
CA ARG A 70 2.57 11.38 -3.56
C ARG A 70 2.33 10.00 -2.97
N SER A 71 2.49 9.84 -1.65
CA SER A 71 2.31 8.55 -0.98
C SER A 71 0.87 8.04 -1.13
N CYS A 72 -0.12 8.93 -1.01
CA CYS A 72 -1.52 8.59 -1.19
C CYS A 72 -1.85 8.26 -2.64
N CYS A 73 -1.34 9.03 -3.60
CA CYS A 73 -1.59 8.78 -5.02
C CYS A 73 -1.02 7.44 -5.49
N VAL A 74 0.18 7.07 -5.03
CA VAL A 74 0.80 5.78 -5.36
C VAL A 74 -0.05 4.64 -4.79
N ALA A 75 -0.31 4.65 -3.48
CA ALA A 75 -1.13 3.62 -2.83
C ALA A 75 -2.57 3.52 -3.38
N ALA A 76 -3.15 4.65 -3.79
CA ALA A 76 -4.49 4.68 -4.39
C ALA A 76 -4.52 4.14 -5.82
N SER A 77 -3.39 4.13 -6.53
CA SER A 77 -3.35 3.80 -7.96
C SER A 77 -3.57 2.32 -8.25
N ASP A 78 -3.23 1.44 -7.31
CA ASP A 78 -3.43 -0.01 -7.44
C ASP A 78 -4.90 -0.38 -7.57
N ILE A 79 -5.78 0.29 -6.81
CA ILE A 79 -7.20 -0.11 -6.75
C ILE A 79 -7.88 0.03 -8.11
N PRO A 80 -7.80 1.17 -8.83
CA PRO A 80 -8.29 1.27 -10.20
C PRO A 80 -7.55 0.37 -11.18
N ALA A 81 -6.24 0.14 -11.01
CA ALA A 81 -5.46 -0.76 -11.86
C ALA A 81 -5.98 -2.20 -11.80
N CYS A 82 -6.45 -2.64 -10.63
CA CYS A 82 -7.13 -3.92 -10.43
C CYS A 82 -8.63 -3.91 -10.80
N GLY A 83 -9.14 -2.84 -11.43
CA GLY A 83 -10.55 -2.70 -11.83
C GLY A 83 -11.50 -2.32 -10.69
N GLY A 84 -10.97 -1.95 -9.53
CA GLY A 84 -11.73 -1.50 -8.36
C GLY A 84 -12.11 -0.02 -8.40
N THR A 85 -13.03 0.36 -7.52
CA THR A 85 -13.27 1.77 -7.20
C THR A 85 -12.79 2.03 -5.78
N LEU A 86 -11.82 2.95 -5.63
CA LEU A 86 -11.32 3.34 -4.31
C LEU A 86 -12.46 3.84 -3.42
N LYS A 87 -12.56 3.29 -2.20
CA LYS A 87 -13.56 3.69 -1.20
C LYS A 87 -12.94 4.38 0.01
N TRP A 88 -11.81 3.87 0.47
CA TRP A 88 -11.11 4.36 1.65
C TRP A 88 -9.61 4.20 1.44
N LEU A 89 -8.84 5.01 2.16
CA LEU A 89 -7.39 4.92 2.25
C LEU A 89 -7.00 4.89 3.72
N SER A 90 -6.13 3.95 4.10
CA SER A 90 -5.54 3.88 5.44
C SER A 90 -4.11 4.41 5.39
N ILE A 91 -3.71 5.23 6.37
CA ILE A 91 -2.40 5.87 6.42
C ILE A 91 -1.72 5.52 7.73
N SER A 92 -0.52 4.95 7.63
CA SER A 92 0.39 4.75 8.77
C SER A 92 1.64 5.60 8.56
N LEU A 93 1.79 6.66 9.36
CA LEU A 93 2.93 7.57 9.27
C LEU A 93 3.99 7.23 10.31
N THR A 94 5.21 6.93 9.85
CA THR A 94 6.41 6.88 10.69
C THR A 94 7.32 8.06 10.34
N THR A 95 7.61 8.92 11.31
CA THR A 95 8.46 10.10 11.09
C THR A 95 9.39 10.35 12.29
N PRO A 96 10.66 10.73 12.07
CA PRO A 96 11.53 11.17 13.15
C PRO A 96 11.21 12.61 13.61
N SER A 97 10.44 13.36 12.81
CA SER A 97 10.07 14.74 13.12
C SER A 97 8.98 14.77 14.19
N LYS A 98 9.23 15.52 15.26
CA LYS A 98 8.22 15.84 16.29
C LYS A 98 7.60 17.22 16.10
N GLU A 99 8.02 17.93 15.04
CA GLU A 99 7.61 19.31 14.77
C GLU A 99 6.16 19.36 14.29
N LEU A 100 5.31 20.05 15.05
CA LEU A 100 3.89 20.18 14.73
C LEU A 100 3.66 20.92 13.41
N SER A 101 4.55 21.85 13.04
CA SER A 101 4.50 22.56 11.76
C SER A 101 4.63 21.60 10.58
N TRP A 102 5.55 20.63 10.67
CA TRP A 102 5.74 19.60 9.65
C TRP A 102 4.49 18.71 9.52
N LEU A 103 3.93 18.27 10.65
CA LEU A 103 2.72 17.43 10.65
C LEU A 103 1.50 18.17 10.09
N LYS A 104 1.36 19.46 10.39
CA LYS A 104 0.30 20.31 9.83
C LYS A 104 0.45 20.45 8.32
N GLU A 105 1.67 20.62 7.82
CA GLU A 105 1.93 20.70 6.38
C GLU A 105 1.66 19.36 5.70
N PHE A 106 2.13 18.25 6.28
CA PHE A 106 1.86 16.90 5.79
C PHE A 106 0.36 16.63 5.66
N ALA A 107 -0.43 16.99 6.69
CA ALA A 107 -1.87 16.79 6.70
C ALA A 107 -2.61 17.55 5.58
N LYS A 108 -2.02 18.63 5.02
CA LYS A 108 -2.62 19.33 3.88
C LYS A 108 -2.60 18.47 2.62
N GLY A 109 -1.57 17.66 2.42
CA GLY A 109 -1.45 16.77 1.26
C GLY A 109 -2.33 15.52 1.32
N LEU A 110 -3.08 15.32 2.42
CA LEU A 110 -4.03 14.22 2.59
C LEU A 110 -5.46 14.58 2.13
N ARG A 111 -5.69 15.84 1.77
CA ARG A 111 -6.98 16.36 1.29
C ARG A 111 -7.01 16.34 -0.24
#